data_AF-A0A7C4QPY3-F1
#
_entry.id   AF-A0A7C4QPY3-F1
#
_cell.length_a   1.000
_cell.length_b   1.000
_cell.length_c   1.000
_cell.angle_alpha   90.00
_cell.angle_beta   90.00
_cell.angle_gamma   90.00
#
_symmetry.space_group_name_H-M   'P 1'
#
loop_
_entity.id
_entity.type
_entity.pdbx_description
1 polymer ?
#
loop_
_entity_poly.entity_id
_entity_poly.type
_entity_poly.pdbx_seq_one_letter_code
_entity_poly.pdbx_strand_id
1 'polypeptide(L)'
;MQSINFGRIEGLAVLDGEPVLDPPPRVIREVKFGGENGPRPELDASNFLLKTQVVELFQHFDELGDGAIEVLEIKHGLPFRMLVAEAAA
;
A
#
# COMPACT_ATOMS: atom_id res chain seq x y z
N MET A 1 3.42 -0.08 5.59
CA MET A 1 3.96 -0.61 4.30
C MET A 1 5.42 -1.03 4.38
N GLN A 2 6.30 -0.29 5.07
CA GLN A 2 7.71 -0.64 5.19
C GLN A 2 7.99 -2.05 5.75
N SER A 3 7.19 -2.51 6.71
CA SER A 3 7.27 -3.86 7.27
C SER A 3 6.89 -4.98 6.29
N ILE A 4 6.21 -4.66 5.18
CA ILE A 4 5.87 -5.62 4.12
C ILE A 4 7.08 -5.80 3.19
N ASN A 5 7.84 -4.73 2.94
CA ASN A 5 8.98 -4.67 2.00
C ASN A 5 8.60 -5.04 0.56
N PHE A 6 8.32 -6.31 0.29
CA PHE A 6 7.75 -6.78 -0.97
C PHE A 6 6.45 -7.54 -0.69
N GLY A 7 5.40 -7.24 -1.44
CA GLY A 7 4.13 -7.90 -1.24
C GLY A 7 2.95 -7.09 -1.76
N ARG A 8 1.77 -7.39 -1.23
CA ARG A 8 0.54 -6.67 -1.56
C ARG A 8 -0.46 -6.70 -0.42
N ILE A 9 -1.31 -5.69 -0.39
CA ILE A 9 -2.51 -5.62 0.46
C ILE A 9 -3.71 -5.89 -0.44
N GLU A 10 -4.60 -6.78 -0.03
CA GLU A 10 -5.80 -7.17 -0.77
C GLU A 10 -7.06 -6.82 0.02
N GLY A 11 -8.10 -6.37 -0.68
CA GLY A 11 -9.41 -6.05 -0.11
C GLY A 11 -9.37 -4.88 0.87
N LEU A 12 -8.68 -3.80 0.51
CA LEU A 12 -8.64 -2.58 1.30
C LEU A 12 -9.83 -1.69 0.92
N ALA A 13 -10.76 -1.49 1.84
CA ALA A 13 -11.82 -0.52 1.68
C ALA A 13 -11.31 0.90 1.95
N VAL A 14 -11.82 1.87 1.20
CA VAL A 14 -11.62 3.30 1.40
C VAL A 14 -12.99 3.93 1.61
N LEU A 15 -13.12 4.74 2.66
CA LEU A 15 -14.35 5.44 3.02
C LEU A 15 -13.98 6.89 3.33
N ASP A 16 -14.61 7.84 2.64
CA ASP A 16 -14.31 9.27 2.76
C ASP A 16 -12.82 9.60 2.58
N GLY A 17 -12.16 8.92 1.64
CA GLY A 17 -10.72 9.07 1.38
C GLY A 17 -9.81 8.38 2.40
N GLU A 18 -10.37 7.74 3.43
CA GLU A 18 -9.61 7.09 4.49
C GLU A 18 -9.61 5.56 4.37
N PRO A 19 -8.46 4.89 4.52
CA PRO A 19 -8.38 3.43 4.48
C PRO A 19 -9.03 2.81 5.73
N VAL A 20 -9.99 1.90 5.51
CA VAL A 20 -10.66 1.16 6.58
C VAL A 20 -9.89 -0.12 6.91
N LEU A 21 -9.52 -0.27 8.19
CA LEU A 21 -8.73 -1.39 8.70
C LEU A 21 -9.53 -2.36 9.58
N ASP A 22 -10.84 -2.15 9.70
CA ASP A 22 -11.75 -3.07 10.38
C ASP A 22 -12.92 -3.44 9.44
N PRO A 23 -12.97 -4.69 8.94
CA PRO A 23 -12.02 -5.78 9.19
C PRO A 23 -10.63 -5.51 8.58
N PRO A 24 -9.55 -6.09 9.15
CA PRO A 24 -8.21 -5.86 8.65
C PRO A 24 -8.05 -6.39 7.22
N PRO A 25 -7.42 -5.61 6.32
CA PRO A 25 -7.19 -6.05 4.95
C PRO A 25 -6.18 -7.20 4.95
N ARG A 26 -6.22 -8.02 3.91
CA ARG A 26 -5.33 -9.18 3.79
C ARG A 26 -3.95 -8.72 3.34
N VAL A 27 -2.92 -9.02 4.13
CA VAL A 27 -1.53 -8.70 3.78
C VAL A 27 -0.80 -9.95 3.30
N ILE A 28 -0.26 -9.92 2.09
CA ILE A 28 0.56 -10.99 1.50
C ILE A 28 1.97 -10.47 1.33
N ARG A 29 2.95 -11.16 1.94
CA ARG A 29 4.37 -10.85 1.77
C ARG A 29 4.98 -11.73 0.68
N GLU A 30 5.79 -11.12 -0.16
CA GLU A 30 6.64 -11.81 -1.12
C GLU A 30 7.98 -12.17 -0.46
N VAL A 31 8.38 -13.43 -0.55
CA VAL A 31 9.66 -13.93 -0.06
C VAL A 31 10.50 -14.38 -1.25
N LYS A 32 11.59 -13.66 -1.52
CA LYS A 32 12.48 -13.90 -2.65
C LYS A 32 13.60 -14.87 -2.28
N PHE A 33 13.57 -16.10 -2.79
CA PHE A 33 14.69 -17.02 -2.59
C PHE A 33 15.94 -16.54 -3.34
N GLY A 34 17.07 -16.46 -2.65
CA GLY A 34 18.33 -15.94 -3.22
C GLY A 34 18.36 -14.44 -3.51
N GLY A 35 17.32 -13.69 -3.11
CA GLY A 35 17.23 -12.24 -3.25
C GLY A 35 17.25 -11.51 -1.91
N GLU A 36 17.25 -10.18 -1.97
CA GLU A 36 17.19 -9.34 -0.78
C GLU A 36 15.77 -9.30 -0.20
N ASN A 37 15.60 -9.86 1.00
CA ASN A 37 14.37 -9.74 1.82
C ASN A 37 14.58 -8.92 3.10
N GLY A 38 15.79 -8.37 3.28
CA GLY A 38 16.21 -7.73 4.53
C GLY A 38 15.36 -6.51 4.88
N PRO A 39 15.25 -6.17 6.19
CA PRO A 39 14.64 -4.92 6.60
C PRO A 39 15.45 -3.74 6.05
N ARG A 40 14.75 -2.68 5.60
CA ARG A 40 15.43 -1.44 5.21
C ARG A 40 16.07 -0.80 6.45
N PRO A 41 17.38 -0.46 6.42
CA PRO A 41 18.04 0.28 7.50
C PRO A 41 17.50 1.71 7.70
N GLU A 42 16.68 2.22 6.75
CA GLU A 42 15.97 3.51 6.87
C GLU A 42 14.93 3.54 8.01
N LEU A 43 14.65 2.44 8.71
CA LEU A 43 13.78 2.40 9.90
C LEU A 43 14.25 3.31 11.05
N ASP A 44 15.54 3.71 11.04
CA ASP A 44 16.16 4.53 12.09
C ASP A 44 16.27 6.03 11.72
N ALA A 45 15.86 6.41 10.50
CA ALA A 45 15.87 7.80 10.06
C ALA A 45 14.50 8.43 10.35
N SER A 46 14.38 9.05 11.52
CA SER A 46 13.23 9.85 12.00
C SER A 46 12.90 11.10 11.15
N ASN A 47 13.38 11.17 9.91
CA ASN A 47 13.16 12.28 9.00
C ASN A 47 12.69 11.77 7.63
N PHE A 48 11.46 11.25 7.59
CA PHE A 48 10.87 10.68 6.39
C PHE A 48 10.22 11.80 5.57
N LEU A 49 10.96 12.41 4.64
CA LEU A 49 10.33 13.06 3.49
C LEU A 49 9.46 11.99 2.81
N LEU A 50 8.15 12.21 2.78
CA LEU A 50 7.21 11.28 2.17
C LEU A 50 7.64 11.10 0.70
N LYS A 51 8.03 9.88 0.33
CA LYS A 51 8.39 9.59 -1.06
C LYS A 51 7.14 9.81 -1.93
N THR A 52 7.32 10.36 -3.14
CA THR A 52 6.23 10.78 -4.03
C THR A 52 5.13 9.73 -4.18
N GLN A 53 5.48 8.43 -4.20
CA GLN A 53 4.52 7.33 -4.31
C GLN A 53 3.49 7.28 -3.18
N VAL A 54 3.87 7.69 -1.96
CA VAL A 54 2.96 7.73 -0.81
C VAL A 54 2.02 8.94 -0.91
N VAL A 55 2.52 10.07 -1.41
CA VAL A 55 1.70 11.26 -1.67
C VAL A 55 0.68 10.95 -2.77
N GLU A 56 1.12 10.36 -3.88
CA GLU A 56 0.24 9.92 -4.97
C GLU A 56 -0.81 8.93 -4.48
N LEU A 57 -0.44 7.97 -3.63
CA LEU A 57 -1.41 7.02 -3.05
C LEU A 57 -2.53 7.74 -2.30
N PHE A 58 -2.21 8.68 -1.41
CA PHE A 58 -3.23 9.40 -0.65
C PHE A 58 -4.08 10.32 -1.52
N GLN A 59 -3.49 10.98 -2.51
CA GLN A 59 -4.26 11.75 -3.50
C GLN A 59 -5.29 10.87 -4.22
N HIS A 60 -4.92 9.65 -4.59
CA HIS A 60 -5.86 8.72 -5.20
C HIS A 60 -6.94 8.24 -4.23
N PHE A 61 -6.67 8.17 -2.93
CA PHE A 61 -7.72 7.85 -1.95
C PHE A 61 -8.70 9.01 -1.83
N ASP A 62 -8.20 10.25 -1.73
CA ASP A 62 -9.02 11.47 -1.71
C ASP A 62 -9.91 11.57 -2.96
N GLU A 63 -9.37 11.23 -4.14
CA GLU A 63 -10.11 11.21 -5.40
C GLU A 63 -11.14 10.08 -5.48
N LEU A 64 -10.83 8.91 -4.92
CA LEU A 64 -11.73 7.76 -4.88
C LEU A 64 -12.94 8.01 -3.97
N GLY A 65 -12.73 8.70 -2.85
CA GLY A 65 -13.75 8.91 -1.81
C GLY A 65 -14.16 7.57 -1.17
N ASP A 66 -15.22 6.96 -1.70
CA ASP A 66 -15.72 5.66 -1.26
C ASP A 66 -15.42 4.60 -2.33
N GLY A 67 -14.71 3.54 -1.95
CA GLY A 67 -14.37 2.49 -2.90
C GLY A 67 -13.64 1.30 -2.31
N ALA A 68 -13.30 0.35 -3.19
CA ALA A 68 -12.57 -0.86 -2.83
C ALA A 68 -11.31 -0.99 -3.69
N ILE A 69 -10.18 -1.09 -3.00
CA ILE A 69 -8.90 -1.43 -3.60
C ILE A 69 -8.73 -2.94 -3.50
N GLU A 70 -8.82 -3.60 -4.65
CA GLU A 70 -8.65 -5.04 -4.78
C GLU A 70 -7.22 -5.44 -4.45
N VAL A 71 -6.24 -4.69 -4.95
CA VAL A 71 -4.82 -4.97 -4.76
C VAL A 71 -4.03 -3.67 -4.66
N LEU A 72 -3.26 -3.50 -3.58
CA LEU A 72 -2.20 -2.49 -3.46
C LEU A 72 -0.84 -3.19 -3.39
N GLU A 73 -0.06 -3.11 -4.46
CA GLU A 73 1.27 -3.71 -4.60
C GLU A 73 2.34 -2.82 -3.94
N ILE A 74 3.22 -3.46 -3.17
CA ILE A 74 4.28 -2.81 -2.40
C ILE A 74 5.63 -3.34 -2.87
N LYS A 75 6.53 -2.43 -3.24
CA LYS A 75 7.93 -2.76 -3.56
C LYS A 75 8.88 -1.90 -2.75
N HIS A 76 9.86 -2.55 -2.14
CA HIS A 76 10.78 -1.92 -1.21
C HIS A 76 10.07 -1.03 -0.16
N GLY A 77 8.93 -1.49 0.36
CA GLY A 77 8.17 -0.78 1.39
C GLY A 77 7.40 0.46 0.92
N LEU A 78 7.30 0.69 -0.40
CA LEU A 78 6.57 1.81 -1.01
C LEU A 78 5.42 1.30 -1.87
N PRO A 79 4.33 2.08 -2.00
CA PRO A 79 3.32 1.84 -3.01
C PRO A 79 3.97 1.78 -4.39
N PHE A 80 3.55 0.80 -5.19
CA PHE A 80 4.05 0.63 -6.56
C PHE A 80 2.93 0.63 -7.59
N ARG A 81 1.79 0.02 -7.25
CA ARG A 81 0.64 -0.10 -8.14
C ARG A 81 -0.61 -0.40 -7.32
N MET A 82 -1.77 0.08 -7.76
CA MET A 82 -3.06 -0.34 -7.21
C MET A 82 -4.02 -0.82 -8.29
N LEU A 83 -4.98 -1.67 -7.92
CA LEU A 83 -6.15 -2.06 -8.70
C LEU A 83 -7.39 -1.66 -7.92
N VAL A 84 -8.23 -0.82 -8.52
CA VAL A 84 -9.48 -0.32 -7.92
C VAL A 84 -10.64 -1.01 -8.61
N ALA A 85 -11.62 -1.47 -7.83
CA ALA A 85 -12.88 -1.97 -8.36
C ALA A 85 -13.85 -0.82 -8.57
N GLU A 86 -14.32 -0.64 -9.80
CA GLU A 86 -15.32 0.36 -10.17
C GLU A 86 -16.52 -0.33 -10.81
N ALA A 87 -17.73 0.18 -10.55
CA ALA A 87 -18.93 -0.27 -11.26
C ALA A 87 -18.89 0.23 -12.71
N ALA A 88 -19.15 -0.65 -13.68
CA ALA A 88 -19.35 -0.23 -15.06
C ALA A 88 -20.63 0.63 -15.16
N ALA A 89 -20.50 1.80 -15.79
CA ALA A 89 -21.60 2.71 -16.08
C ALA A 89 -22.50 2.22 -17.22
#